data_AF-A0A519YGP3-F1
#
_entry.id   AF-A0A519YGP3-F1
#
_cell.length_a   1.000
_cell.length_b   1.000
_cell.length_c   1.000
_cell.angle_alpha   90.00
_cell.angle_beta   90.00
_cell.angle_gamma   90.00
#
_symmetry.space_group_name_H-M   'P 1'
#
loop_
_entity.id
_entity.type
_entity.pdbx_description
1 polymer ?
#
loop_
_entity_poly.entity_id
_entity_poly.type
_entity_poly.pdbx_seq_one_letter_code
_entity_poly.pdbx_strand_id
1 'polypeptide(L)'
;MSKRREPTEEQRQRARDLRATLLANSALARQLVEMGEYDSINEALVACYTQGEHQEFNMFGQWIKLGYAVKRDEHCRFPVWGQPVDKDKPGAKAQADTEGEDESTRYWPTAYLFSNAQVEAKPAN
;
A
#
# COMPACT_ATOMS: atom_id res chain seq x y z
N MET A 1 -1.09 -29.05 -9.40
CA MET A 1 -0.46 -28.16 -8.39
C MET A 1 0.44 -27.17 -9.13
N SER A 2 -0.02 -25.95 -9.37
CA SER A 2 0.82 -24.93 -10.03
C SER A 2 1.94 -24.50 -9.09
N LYS A 3 3.20 -24.77 -9.47
CA LYS A 3 4.38 -24.31 -8.74
C LYS A 3 4.33 -22.77 -8.66
N ARG A 4 4.34 -22.20 -7.45
CA ARG A 4 4.55 -20.74 -7.30
C ARG A 4 5.89 -20.44 -7.95
N ARG A 5 5.91 -19.57 -8.96
CA ARG A 5 7.17 -19.06 -9.52
C ARG A 5 7.86 -18.27 -8.41
N GLU A 6 9.07 -18.66 -8.06
CA GLU A 6 9.88 -17.89 -7.13
C GLU A 6 10.19 -16.52 -7.74
N PRO A 7 10.14 -15.43 -6.95
CA PRO A 7 10.44 -14.12 -7.47
C PRO A 7 11.91 -14.03 -7.92
N THR A 8 12.11 -13.42 -9.09
CA THR A 8 13.44 -13.15 -9.61
C THR A 8 14.18 -12.16 -8.70
N GLU A 9 15.51 -12.11 -8.78
CA GLU A 9 16.30 -11.19 -7.95
C GLU A 9 15.93 -9.72 -8.22
N GLU A 10 15.61 -9.37 -9.47
CA GLU A 10 15.11 -8.03 -9.83
C GLU A 10 13.79 -7.70 -9.12
N GLN A 11 12.87 -8.66 -9.02
CA GLN A 11 11.61 -8.46 -8.31
C GLN A 11 11.82 -8.27 -6.81
N ARG A 12 12.78 -9.00 -6.23
CA ARG A 12 13.18 -8.82 -4.83
C ARG A 12 13.82 -7.46 -4.59
N GLN A 13 14.70 -7.03 -5.50
CA GLN A 13 15.35 -5.73 -5.39
C GLN A 13 14.32 -4.60 -5.48
N ARG A 14 13.41 -4.64 -6.47
CA ARG A 14 12.31 -3.68 -6.57
C ARG A 14 11.46 -3.63 -5.31
N ALA A 15 11.16 -4.78 -4.70
CA ALA A 15 10.40 -4.81 -3.44
C ALA A 15 11.17 -4.16 -2.27
N ARG A 16 12.49 -4.33 -2.20
CA ARG A 16 13.35 -3.64 -1.21
C ARG A 16 13.34 -2.13 -1.45
N ASP A 17 13.52 -1.70 -2.69
CA ASP A 17 13.56 -0.28 -3.06
C ASP A 17 12.21 0.40 -2.74
N LEU A 18 11.09 -0.23 -3.09
CA LEU A 18 9.75 0.26 -2.76
C LEU A 18 9.55 0.40 -1.25
N ARG A 19 10.03 -0.58 -0.46
CA ARG A 19 9.95 -0.51 1.00
C ARG A 19 10.84 0.60 1.56
N ALA A 20 12.02 0.83 0.99
CA ALA A 20 12.90 1.92 1.37
C ALA A 20 12.25 3.30 1.09
N THR A 21 11.64 3.46 -0.08
CA THR A 21 10.87 4.66 -0.44
C THR A 21 9.68 4.87 0.51
N LEU A 22 8.96 3.80 0.86
CA LEU A 22 7.86 3.88 1.84
C LEU A 22 8.36 4.33 3.22
N LEU A 23 9.51 3.81 3.69
CA LEU A 23 10.11 4.23 4.95
C LEU A 23 10.49 5.73 4.95
N ALA A 24 11.10 6.21 3.87
CA ALA A 24 11.45 7.62 3.73
C ALA A 24 10.22 8.52 3.75
N ASN A 25 9.18 8.18 2.98
CA ASN A 25 7.91 8.93 2.98
C ASN A 25 7.19 8.85 4.33
N SER A 26 7.31 7.72 5.03
CA SER A 26 6.73 7.57 6.36
C SER A 26 7.40 8.47 7.40
N ALA A 27 8.71 8.73 7.26
CA ALA A 27 9.40 9.67 8.14
C ALA A 27 8.87 11.10 7.97
N LEU A 28 8.63 11.52 6.72
CA LEU A 28 8.00 12.81 6.41
C LEU A 28 6.55 12.86 6.91
N ALA A 29 5.78 11.80 6.63
CA ALA A 29 4.40 11.67 7.08
C ALA A 29 4.26 11.74 8.61
N ARG A 30 5.19 11.14 9.37
CA ARG A 30 5.19 11.25 10.85
C ARG A 30 5.34 12.70 11.31
N GLN A 31 6.20 13.48 10.69
CA GLN A 31 6.34 14.90 11.04
C GLN A 31 5.02 15.66 10.80
N LEU A 32 4.33 15.38 9.70
CA LEU A 32 3.02 16.00 9.39
C LEU A 32 1.93 15.60 10.40
N VAL A 33 1.91 14.33 10.82
CA VAL A 33 0.99 13.84 11.85
C VAL A 33 1.31 14.45 13.23
N GLU A 34 2.59 14.56 13.59
CA GLU A 34 3.02 15.20 14.85
C GLU A 34 2.66 16.69 14.90
N MET A 35 2.64 17.37 13.75
CA MET A 35 2.15 18.74 13.62
C MET A 35 0.61 18.86 13.68
N GLY A 36 -0.10 17.73 13.69
CA GLY A 36 -1.57 17.69 13.76
C GLY A 36 -2.27 18.00 12.44
N GLU A 37 -1.57 17.93 11.30
CA GLU A 37 -2.19 18.16 9.98
C GLU A 37 -3.00 16.97 9.47
N TYR A 38 -2.67 15.75 9.91
CA TYR A 38 -3.34 14.50 9.52
C TYR A 38 -3.54 13.58 10.72
N ASP A 39 -4.62 12.80 10.71
CA ASP A 39 -4.96 11.89 11.81
C ASP A 39 -4.17 10.58 11.74
N SER A 40 -3.67 10.21 10.56
CA SER A 40 -2.90 8.98 10.38
C SER A 40 -1.74 9.09 9.38
N ILE A 41 -0.74 8.22 9.56
CA ILE A 41 0.42 8.13 8.64
C ILE A 41 -0.05 7.83 7.21
N ASN A 42 -1.07 6.98 7.03
CA ASN A 42 -1.55 6.63 5.70
C ASN A 42 -2.21 7.81 4.99
N GLU A 43 -2.95 8.67 5.70
CA GLU A 43 -3.50 9.91 5.13
C GLU A 43 -2.40 10.87 4.72
N ALA A 44 -1.42 11.10 5.60
CA ALA A 44 -0.26 11.93 5.27
C ALA A 44 0.54 11.37 4.08
N LEU A 45 0.70 10.04 3.98
CA LEU A 45 1.34 9.39 2.83
C LEU A 45 0.56 9.64 1.53
N VAL A 46 -0.76 9.47 1.56
CA VAL A 46 -1.63 9.73 0.39
C VAL A 46 -1.55 11.20 -0.02
N ALA A 47 -1.52 12.13 0.93
CA ALA A 47 -1.32 13.55 0.66
C ALA A 47 0.04 13.82 0.01
N CYS A 48 1.12 13.19 0.47
CA CYS A 48 2.43 13.28 -0.18
C CYS A 48 2.43 12.76 -1.62
N TYR A 49 1.60 11.75 -1.93
CA TYR A 49 1.45 11.20 -3.28
C TYR A 49 0.52 12.02 -4.17
N THR A 50 -0.34 12.84 -3.58
CA THR A 50 -1.31 13.67 -4.29
C THR A 50 -0.58 14.82 -4.98
N GLN A 51 -0.28 14.65 -6.26
CA GLN A 51 0.44 15.64 -7.07
C GLN A 51 -0.12 15.68 -8.49
N GLY A 52 -0.54 16.87 -8.95
CA GLY A 52 -0.97 17.13 -10.32
C GLY A 52 -2.17 16.27 -10.75
N GLU A 53 -1.92 15.29 -11.61
CA GLU A 53 -2.92 14.38 -12.17
C GLU A 53 -3.32 13.24 -11.20
N HIS A 54 -2.53 13.01 -10.15
CA HIS A 54 -2.80 11.99 -9.14
C HIS A 54 -3.62 12.59 -8.00
N GLN A 55 -4.94 12.38 -8.03
CA GLN A 55 -5.87 12.95 -7.05
C GLN A 55 -6.61 11.88 -6.25
N GLU A 56 -7.00 10.78 -6.91
CA GLU A 56 -7.73 9.71 -6.25
C GLU A 56 -6.89 8.44 -6.21
N PHE A 57 -6.83 7.81 -5.04
CA PHE A 57 -6.06 6.60 -4.83
C PHE A 57 -6.96 5.50 -4.30
N ASN A 58 -7.02 4.38 -5.00
CA ASN A 58 -7.79 3.22 -4.59
C ASN A 58 -6.98 1.93 -4.78
N MET A 59 -7.33 0.90 -4.01
CA MET A 59 -6.81 -0.45 -4.23
C MET A 59 -7.35 -1.02 -5.55
N PHE A 60 -6.59 -1.94 -6.17
CA PHE A 60 -6.98 -2.62 -7.41
C PHE A 60 -8.42 -3.17 -7.39
N GLY A 61 -8.80 -3.85 -6.31
CA GLY A 61 -10.15 -4.41 -6.17
C GLY A 61 -11.26 -3.36 -6.05
N GLN A 62 -10.95 -2.16 -5.54
CA GLN A 62 -11.91 -1.07 -5.46
C GLN A 62 -12.12 -0.43 -6.83
N TRP A 63 -11.05 -0.22 -7.60
CA TRP A 63 -11.17 0.25 -8.98
C TRP A 63 -12.03 -0.68 -9.85
N ILE A 64 -11.88 -2.00 -9.71
CA ILE A 64 -12.72 -2.97 -10.41
C ILE A 64 -14.20 -2.80 -10.04
N LYS A 65 -14.52 -2.58 -8.75
CA LYS A 65 -15.90 -2.36 -8.30
C LYS A 65 -16.49 -1.06 -8.85
N LEU A 66 -15.64 -0.04 -9.01
CA LEU A 66 -16.00 1.24 -9.62
C LEU A 66 -16.13 1.16 -11.16
N GLY A 67 -15.85 0.00 -11.77
CA GLY A 67 -15.94 -0.16 -13.23
C GLY A 67 -14.67 0.27 -13.98
N TYR A 68 -13.55 0.42 -13.29
CA TYR A 68 -12.25 0.77 -13.87
C TYR A 68 -11.30 -0.43 -13.88
N ALA A 69 -10.35 -0.42 -14.81
CA ALA A 69 -9.26 -1.38 -14.89
C ALA A 69 -7.92 -0.65 -14.77
N VAL A 70 -6.98 -1.20 -14.00
CA VAL A 70 -5.62 -0.66 -13.94
C VAL A 70 -4.88 -1.04 -15.23
N LYS A 71 -4.24 -0.06 -15.87
CA LYS A 71 -3.46 -0.25 -17.10
C LYS A 71 -2.30 -1.23 -16.86
N ARG A 72 -2.07 -2.15 -17.81
CA ARG A 72 -1.14 -3.29 -17.63
C ARG A 72 0.34 -2.92 -17.55
N ASP A 73 0.73 -1.80 -18.13
CA ASP A 73 2.14 -1.37 -18.21
C ASP A 73 2.54 -0.39 -17.10
N GLU A 74 1.60 0.04 -16.26
CA GLU A 74 1.93 0.96 -15.18
C GLU A 74 2.53 0.21 -13.99
N HIS A 75 3.86 0.34 -13.89
CA HIS A 75 4.66 -0.14 -12.77
C HIS A 75 4.63 0.80 -11.56
N CYS A 76 4.13 2.04 -11.73
CA CYS A 76 3.99 2.99 -10.64
C CYS A 76 2.91 2.49 -9.69
N ARG A 77 3.30 2.16 -8.46
CA ARG A 77 2.40 1.75 -7.39
C ARG A 77 2.73 2.63 -6.21
N PHE A 78 1.73 3.25 -5.62
CA PHE A 78 1.90 4.10 -4.45
C PHE A 78 1.88 3.19 -3.21
N PRO A 79 3.04 2.92 -2.57
CA PRO A 79 3.10 2.00 -1.46
C PRO A 79 2.49 2.65 -0.22
N VAL A 80 1.72 1.88 0.55
CA VAL A 80 1.18 2.30 1.86
C VAL A 80 1.33 1.16 2.86
N TRP A 81 1.20 1.47 4.16
CA TRP A 81 1.20 0.42 5.18
C TRP A 81 -0.15 -0.31 5.19
N GLY A 82 -0.10 -1.62 5.02
CA GLY A 82 -1.26 -2.48 5.21
C GLY A 82 -1.53 -2.76 6.69
N GLN A 83 -2.69 -3.34 6.97
CA GLN A 83 -3.05 -3.78 8.32
C GLN A 83 -1.99 -4.75 8.87
N PRO A 84 -1.59 -4.63 10.14
CA PRO A 84 -0.54 -5.46 10.70
C PRO A 84 -0.98 -6.93 10.73
N VAL A 85 -0.01 -7.83 10.60
CA VAL A 85 -0.22 -9.28 10.72
C VAL A 85 0.73 -9.86 11.76
N ASP A 86 0.21 -10.82 12.51
CA ASP A 86 0.99 -11.58 13.48
C ASP A 86 1.89 -12.57 12.74
N LYS A 87 3.21 -12.47 12.95
CA LYS A 87 4.19 -13.33 12.27
C LYS A 87 4.00 -14.82 12.61
N ASP A 88 3.42 -15.13 13.77
CA ASP A 88 3.30 -16.48 14.29
C ASP A 88 2.03 -17.23 13.85
N LYS A 89 1.13 -16.59 13.08
CA LYS A 89 -0.08 -17.24 12.55
C LYS A 89 -0.28 -16.90 11.07
N PRO A 90 0.25 -17.73 10.14
CA PRO A 90 -0.04 -17.56 8.71
C PRO A 90 -1.54 -17.79 8.46
N GLY A 91 -2.31 -16.69 8.39
CA GLY A 91 -3.76 -16.70 8.13
C GLY A 91 -4.59 -15.83 9.07
N ALA A 92 -4.04 -15.32 10.17
CA ALA A 92 -4.75 -14.40 11.04
C ALA A 92 -4.61 -12.97 10.51
N LYS A 93 -5.71 -12.39 10.00
CA LYS A 93 -5.84 -10.93 9.99
C LYS A 93 -5.90 -10.53 11.46
N ALA A 94 -4.95 -9.75 11.95
CA ALA A 94 -5.00 -9.25 13.32
C ALA A 94 -6.29 -8.43 13.46
N GLN A 95 -7.29 -8.98 14.17
CA GLN A 95 -8.45 -8.20 14.58
C GLN A 95 -7.92 -7.07 15.44
N ALA A 96 -8.15 -5.84 15.00
CA ALA A 96 -7.74 -4.64 15.69
C ALA A 96 -8.62 -4.49 16.94
N ASP A 97 -8.30 -5.19 18.04
CA ASP A 97 -8.98 -5.00 19.36
C ASP A 97 -8.23 -5.66 20.54
N THR A 98 -6.90 -5.62 20.57
CA THR A 98 -6.16 -5.98 21.80
C THR A 98 -5.10 -4.94 22.16
N GLU A 99 -5.48 -4.03 23.05
CA GLU A 99 -4.56 -3.32 23.94
C GLU A 99 -3.82 -4.37 24.78
N GLY A 100 -2.48 -4.46 24.65
CA GLY A 100 -1.65 -5.15 25.64
C GLY A 100 -0.66 -6.22 25.16
N GLU A 101 -0.52 -6.49 23.86
CA GLU A 101 0.53 -7.40 23.38
C GLU A 101 1.62 -6.64 22.60
N ASP A 102 2.85 -6.73 23.13
CA ASP A 102 4.12 -6.19 22.64
C ASP A 102 4.11 -5.73 21.17
N GLU A 103 4.23 -4.41 20.95
CA GLU A 103 4.40 -3.81 19.62
C GLU A 103 5.59 -4.39 18.82
N SER A 104 6.50 -5.12 19.47
CA SER A 104 7.71 -5.68 18.87
C SER A 104 7.49 -6.87 17.92
N THR A 105 6.31 -7.51 17.95
CA THR A 105 6.04 -8.72 17.13
C THR A 105 5.20 -8.45 15.88
N ARG A 106 4.56 -7.27 15.77
CA ARG A 106 3.66 -6.95 14.66
C ARG A 106 4.43 -6.70 13.36
N TYR A 107 4.12 -7.47 12.31
CA TYR A 107 4.65 -7.22 10.97
C TYR A 107 3.69 -6.32 10.20
N TRP A 108 4.21 -5.20 9.67
CA TRP A 108 3.47 -4.30 8.80
C TRP A 108 3.73 -4.64 7.33
N PRO A 109 2.77 -5.29 6.63
CA PRO A 109 2.90 -5.58 5.22
C PRO A 109 2.81 -4.31 4.39
N THR A 110 3.43 -4.32 3.21
CA THR A 110 3.29 -3.24 2.24
C THR A 110 2.08 -3.50 1.36
N ALA A 111 1.17 -2.53 1.30
CA ALA A 111 0.04 -2.50 0.39
C ALA A 111 0.31 -1.49 -0.73
N TYR A 112 -0.48 -1.57 -1.81
CA TYR A 112 -0.30 -0.72 -3.00
C TYR A 112 -1.63 -0.08 -3.39
N LEU A 113 -1.58 1.23 -3.58
CA LEU A 113 -2.66 2.02 -4.17
C LEU A 113 -2.34 2.35 -5.62
N PHE A 114 -3.39 2.56 -6.39
CA PHE A 114 -3.35 3.01 -7.77
C PHE A 114 -4.08 4.33 -7.89
N SER A 115 -3.49 5.28 -8.61
CA SER A 115 -4.10 6.57 -8.88
C SER A 115 -5.12 6.50 -10.02
N ASN A 116 -6.06 7.44 -10.05
CA ASN A 116 -6.95 7.74 -11.19
C ASN A 116 -6.22 7.83 -12.55
N ALA A 117 -4.98 8.36 -12.61
CA ALA A 117 -4.24 8.45 -13.87
C ALA A 117 -3.86 7.07 -14.46
N GLN A 118 -3.83 6.07 -13.58
CA GLN A 118 -3.34 4.71 -13.83
C GLN A 118 -4.44 3.73 -14.23
N VAL A 119 -5.68 4.20 -14.22
CA VAL A 119 -6.85 3.39 -14.51
C VAL A 119 -7.55 3.90 -15.76
N GLU A 120 -8.22 2.98 -16.43
CA GLU A 120 -9.05 3.26 -17.59
C GLU A 120 -10.45 2.71 -17.36
N ALA A 121 -11.46 3.36 -17.94
CA ALA A 121 -12.83 2.86 -17.88
C ALA A 121 -12.85 1.48 -18.53
N LYS A 122 -13.37 0.48 -17.80
CA LYS A 122 -13.49 -0.87 -18.35
C LYS A 122 -14.49 -0.80 -19.51
N PRO A 123 -14.10 -1.17 -20.75
CA PRO A 123 -15.06 -1.19 -21.84
C PRO A 123 -16.18 -2.18 -21.49
N ALA A 124 -17.42 -1.70 -21.55
CA ALA A 124 -18.59 -2.56 -21.45
C ALA A 124 -18.56 -3.50 -22.66
N ASN A 125 -18.42 -4.81 -22.39
CA ASN A 125 -18.44 -5.84 -23.40
C ASN A 125 -19.68 -6.70 -23.17
#